data_AF-A0AA86J6Q8-F1
#
_entry.id   AF-A0AA86J6Q8-F1
#
_cell.length_a   1.000
_cell.length_b   1.000
_cell.length_c   1.000
_cell.angle_alpha   90.00
_cell.angle_beta   90.00
_cell.angle_gamma   90.00
#
_symmetry.space_group_name_H-M   'P 1'
#
loop_
_entity.id
_entity.type
_entity.pdbx_description
1 polymer ?
#
loop_
_entity_poly.entity_id
_entity_poly.type
_entity_poly.pdbx_seq_one_letter_code
_entity_poly.pdbx_strand_id
1 'polypeptide(L)'
;MSQTSTMTVRLNATLSEFLATKVHQDGAYENASEYMRDLIRPDMERKEQQVFDRLKAELTHAFSSPEDTYQPLTAAEVIARNTEARAKKAKGG
;
A
#
# COMPACT_ATOMS: atom_id res chain seq x y z
N MET A 1 -14.40 -13.20 14.55
CA MET A 1 -13.27 -13.95 15.12
C MET A 1 -11.99 -13.51 14.43
N SER A 2 -10.95 -13.12 15.17
CA SER A 2 -9.65 -12.81 14.58
C SER A 2 -9.03 -14.09 14.02
N GLN A 3 -8.74 -14.12 12.72
CA GLN A 3 -8.01 -15.24 12.13
C GLN A 3 -6.56 -15.19 12.64
N THR A 4 -6.13 -16.26 13.30
CA THR A 4 -4.72 -16.45 13.68
C THR A 4 -4.07 -17.39 12.68
N SER A 5 -2.86 -17.05 12.25
CA SER A 5 -2.04 -17.90 11.38
C SER A 5 -0.70 -18.12 12.05
N THR A 6 -0.28 -19.39 12.12
CA THR A 6 1.04 -19.76 12.63
C THR A 6 2.03 -19.83 11.48
N MET A 7 3.18 -19.20 11.63
CA MET A 7 4.29 -19.29 10.69
C MET A 7 5.57 -19.74 11.39
N THR A 8 6.43 -20.46 10.67
CA THR A 8 7.78 -20.80 11.13
C THR A 8 8.78 -19.92 10.37
N VAL A 9 9.59 -19.15 11.11
CA VAL A 9 10.60 -18.24 10.54
C VAL A 9 11.98 -18.77 10.86
N ARG A 10 12.89 -18.78 9.87
CA ARG A 10 14.30 -19.07 10.08
C ARG A 10 15.09 -17.77 10.22
N LEU A 11 15.80 -17.63 11.33
CA LEU A 11 16.68 -16.51 11.60
C LEU A 11 18.15 -16.97 11.49
N ASN A 12 19.01 -16.07 11.04
CA ASN A 12 20.45 -16.29 11.14
C ASN A 12 20.92 -16.10 12.60
N ALA A 13 22.17 -16.45 12.90
CA ALA A 13 22.72 -16.37 14.25
C ALA A 13 22.61 -14.96 14.84
N THR A 14 22.97 -13.92 14.07
CA THR A 14 22.93 -12.52 14.51
C THR A 14 21.51 -12.06 14.87
N LEU A 15 20.51 -12.38 14.04
CA LEU A 15 19.12 -12.02 14.30
C LEU A 15 18.53 -12.83 15.47
N SER A 16 18.94 -14.09 15.63
CA SER A 16 18.55 -14.92 16.76
C SER A 16 19.10 -14.38 18.08
N GLU A 17 20.37 -13.99 18.12
CA GLU A 17 21.00 -13.38 19.29
C GLU A 17 20.36 -12.03 19.64
N PHE A 18 20.10 -11.19 18.63
CA PHE A 18 19.39 -9.94 18.84
C PHE A 18 17.97 -10.16 19.39
N LEU A 19 17.21 -11.09 18.80
CA LEU A 19 15.87 -11.45 19.26
C LEU A 19 15.89 -11.95 20.71
N ALA A 20 16.91 -12.73 21.07
CA ALA A 20 17.13 -13.19 22.43
C ALA A 20 17.16 -11.97 23.38
N THR A 21 17.97 -10.94 23.11
CA THR A 21 18.02 -9.73 23.96
C THR A 21 16.69 -9.00 24.14
N LYS A 22 15.72 -9.18 23.23
CA LYS A 22 14.39 -8.55 23.30
C LYS A 22 13.37 -9.35 24.11
N VAL A 23 13.58 -10.65 24.26
CA VAL A 23 12.63 -11.63 24.83
C VAL A 23 13.15 -12.24 26.15
N HIS A 24 14.31 -11.81 26.63
CA HIS A 24 14.89 -12.28 27.89
C HIS A 24 14.12 -11.78 29.12
N GLN A 25 14.52 -12.24 30.31
CA GLN A 25 13.83 -11.96 31.58
C GLN A 25 13.69 -10.45 31.89
N ASP A 26 14.59 -9.63 31.35
CA ASP A 26 14.55 -8.15 31.40
C ASP A 26 14.17 -7.51 30.05
N GLY A 27 13.73 -8.31 29.08
CA GLY A 27 13.32 -7.90 27.75
C GLY A 27 11.95 -7.24 27.74
N ALA A 28 11.69 -6.42 26.72
CA ALA A 28 10.42 -5.69 26.59
C ALA A 28 9.25 -6.57 26.07
N TYR A 29 9.53 -7.81 25.66
CA TYR A 29 8.55 -8.70 25.04
C TYR A 29 8.57 -10.08 25.71
N GLU A 30 7.40 -10.69 25.86
CA GLU A 30 7.25 -12.00 26.50
C GLU A 30 7.71 -13.14 25.59
N ASN A 31 7.56 -12.96 24.26
CA ASN A 31 7.94 -13.97 23.28
C ASN A 31 8.29 -13.39 21.91
N ALA A 32 8.95 -14.20 21.09
CA ALA A 32 9.34 -13.85 19.72
C ALA A 32 8.15 -13.45 18.84
N SER A 33 6.99 -14.11 19.00
CA SER A 33 5.81 -13.82 18.20
C SER A 33 5.21 -12.45 18.55
N GLU A 34 5.34 -11.99 19.78
CA GLU A 34 4.98 -10.63 20.18
C GLU A 34 5.90 -9.61 19.51
N TYR A 35 7.21 -9.81 19.61
CA TYR A 35 8.18 -8.93 18.98
C TYR A 35 7.97 -8.83 17.46
N MET A 36 7.75 -9.97 16.79
CA MET A 36 7.47 -9.99 15.35
C MET A 36 6.19 -9.25 14.99
N ARG A 37 5.11 -9.41 15.77
CA ARG A 37 3.85 -8.67 15.54
C ARG A 37 4.05 -7.17 15.72
N ASP A 38 4.82 -6.78 16.72
CA ASP A 38 5.13 -5.38 16.99
C ASP A 38 6.03 -4.76 15.91
N LEU A 39 6.88 -5.54 15.24
CA LEU A 39 7.65 -5.08 14.07
C LEU A 39 6.80 -5.01 12.79
N ILE A 40 5.88 -5.96 12.59
CA ILE A 40 5.03 -6.02 11.40
C ILE A 40 4.03 -4.86 11.38
N ARG A 41 3.48 -4.47 12.54
CA ARG A 41 2.51 -3.36 12.63
C ARG A 41 3.02 -2.04 12.04
N PRO A 42 4.18 -1.48 12.46
CA PRO A 42 4.72 -0.26 11.88
C PRO A 42 5.20 -0.45 10.44
N ASP A 43 5.57 -1.66 10.01
CA ASP A 43 5.84 -1.91 8.58
C ASP A 43 4.57 -1.79 7.72
N MET A 44 3.47 -2.38 8.20
CA MET A 44 2.16 -2.29 7.57
C MET A 44 1.68 -0.84 7.50
N GLU A 45 1.70 -0.13 8.63
CA GLU A 45 1.27 1.27 8.73
C GLU A 45 2.09 2.18 7.79
N ARG A 46 3.41 2.01 7.73
CA ARG A 46 4.26 2.79 6.81
C ARG A 46 3.91 2.54 5.35
N LYS A 47 3.66 1.29 4.96
CA LYS A 47 3.28 0.95 3.57
C LYS A 47 1.91 1.52 3.21
N GLU A 48 0.94 1.40 4.09
CA GLU A 48 -0.40 1.97 3.89
C GLU A 48 -0.33 3.49 3.75
N GLN A 49 0.43 4.15 4.63
CA GLN A 49 0.63 5.60 4.58
C GLN A 49 1.31 6.04 3.28
N GLN A 50 2.34 5.32 2.82
CA GLN A 50 3.01 5.62 1.55
C GLN A 50 2.06 5.51 0.34
N VAL A 51 1.21 4.48 0.31
CA VAL A 51 0.22 4.31 -0.76
C VAL A 51 -0.80 5.44 -0.72
N PHE A 52 -1.29 5.77 0.47
CA PHE A 52 -2.23 6.86 0.68
C PHE A 52 -1.64 8.22 0.26
N ASP A 53 -0.43 8.54 0.71
CA ASP A 53 0.23 9.81 0.40
C ASP A 53 0.52 9.95 -1.09
N ARG A 54 0.91 8.85 -1.75
CA ARG A 54 1.05 8.81 -3.20
C ARG A 54 -0.26 9.16 -3.90
N LEU A 55 -1.36 8.47 -3.55
CA LEU A 55 -2.67 8.74 -4.15
C LEU A 55 -3.12 10.18 -3.89
N LYS A 56 -2.94 10.66 -2.66
CA LYS A 56 -3.26 12.04 -2.29
C LYS A 56 -2.48 13.04 -3.14
N ALA A 57 -1.18 12.83 -3.35
CA ALA A 57 -0.34 13.69 -4.18
C ALA A 57 -0.80 13.68 -5.65
N GLU A 58 -1.08 12.50 -6.20
CA GLU A 58 -1.59 12.33 -7.57
C GLU A 58 -2.92 13.08 -7.77
N LEU A 59 -3.87 12.93 -6.83
CA LEU A 59 -5.16 13.63 -6.89
C LEU A 59 -5.01 15.14 -6.69
N THR A 60 -4.21 15.57 -5.72
CA THR A 60 -3.97 17.01 -5.46
C THR A 60 -3.40 17.69 -6.71
N HIS A 61 -2.46 17.04 -7.39
CA HIS A 61 -1.93 17.52 -8.65
C HIS A 61 -2.99 17.54 -9.76
N ALA A 62 -3.74 16.45 -9.93
CA ALA A 62 -4.77 16.34 -10.98
C ALA A 62 -5.91 17.38 -10.83
N PHE A 63 -6.24 17.76 -9.59
CA PHE A 63 -7.28 18.73 -9.27
C PHE A 63 -6.76 20.13 -8.94
N SER A 64 -5.48 20.41 -9.18
CA SER A 64 -4.88 21.73 -8.89
C SER A 64 -5.35 22.85 -9.83
N SER A 65 -6.01 22.50 -10.94
CA SER A 65 -6.53 23.45 -11.90
C SER A 65 -7.74 24.22 -11.34
N PRO A 66 -7.86 25.53 -11.63
CA PRO A 66 -9.04 26.32 -11.27
C PRO A 66 -10.35 25.74 -11.81
N GLU A 67 -11.44 25.95 -11.08
CA GLU A 67 -12.72 25.31 -11.40
C GLU A 67 -13.29 25.73 -12.78
N ASP A 68 -13.01 26.97 -13.20
CA ASP A 68 -13.41 27.53 -14.50
C ASP A 68 -12.69 26.89 -15.70
N THR A 69 -11.62 26.12 -15.46
CA THR A 69 -10.92 25.35 -16.51
C THR A 69 -11.55 24.00 -16.81
N TYR A 70 -12.42 23.48 -15.94
CA TYR A 70 -13.12 22.21 -16.18
C TYR A 70 -14.25 22.39 -17.19
N GLN A 71 -14.44 21.38 -18.03
CA GLN A 71 -15.52 21.35 -19.03
C GLN A 71 -16.56 20.30 -18.63
N PRO A 72 -17.87 20.58 -18.83
CA PRO A 72 -18.91 19.59 -18.64
C PRO A 72 -18.68 18.41 -19.59
N LEU A 73 -18.80 17.20 -19.07
CA LEU A 73 -18.62 15.98 -19.83
C LEU A 73 -19.58 14.90 -19.33
N THR A 74 -20.31 14.29 -20.24
CA THR A 74 -21.24 13.20 -19.96
C THR A 74 -20.57 11.84 -20.13
N ALA A 75 -21.12 10.82 -19.46
CA ALA A 75 -20.66 9.45 -19.63
C ALA A 75 -20.79 8.97 -21.09
N ALA A 76 -21.84 9.40 -21.81
CA ALA A 76 -22.06 9.04 -23.21
C ALA A 76 -20.94 9.56 -24.13
N GLU A 77 -20.52 10.81 -23.93
CA GLU A 77 -19.41 11.42 -24.68
C GLU A 77 -18.08 10.70 -24.42
N VAL A 78 -17.82 10.30 -23.16
CA VAL A 78 -16.62 9.51 -22.81
C VAL A 78 -16.63 8.15 -23.51
N ILE A 79 -17.77 7.46 -23.50
CA ILE A 79 -17.92 6.14 -24.14
C ILE A 79 -17.69 6.25 -25.64
N ALA A 80 -18.33 7.22 -26.31
CA ALA A 80 -18.16 7.44 -27.75
C ALA A 80 -16.70 7.75 -28.12
N ARG A 81 -16.03 8.64 -27.37
CA ARG A 81 -14.61 8.94 -27.58
C ARG A 81 -13.73 7.71 -27.46
N ASN A 82 -13.97 6.88 -26.45
CA ASN A 82 -13.15 5.69 -26.18
C ASN A 82 -13.38 4.59 -27.21
N THR A 83 -14.60 4.40 -27.73
CA THR A 83 -14.89 3.44 -28.80
C THR A 83 -14.25 3.88 -30.11
N GLU A 84 -14.30 5.17 -30.45
CA GLU A 84 -13.60 5.74 -31.61
C GLU A 84 -12.08 5.57 -31.52
N ALA A 85 -11.49 5.84 -30.35
CA ALA A 85 -10.05 5.66 -30.13
C ALA A 85 -9.61 4.20 -30.33
N ARG A 86 -10.42 3.24 -29.87
CA ARG A 86 -10.19 1.80 -30.09
C ARG A 86 -10.33 1.42 -31.56
N ALA A 87 -11.34 1.95 -32.26
CA ALA A 87 -11.54 1.70 -33.68
C ALA A 87 -10.41 2.27 -34.55
N LYS A 88 -9.86 3.44 -34.17
CA LYS A 88 -8.67 4.03 -34.82
C LYS A 88 -7.42 3.20 -34.59
N LYS A 89 -7.20 2.68 -33.37
CA LYS A 89 -6.08 1.76 -33.08
C LYS A 89 -6.18 0.45 -33.87
N ALA A 90 -7.39 -0.07 -34.07
CA ALA A 90 -7.62 -1.31 -34.83
C ALA A 90 -7.47 -1.16 -36.35
N LYS A 91 -7.48 0.07 -36.88
CA LYS A 91 -7.30 0.37 -38.32
C LYS A 91 -5.87 0.82 -38.67
N GLY A 92 -5.03 1.10 -37.67
CA GLY A 92 -3.69 1.66 -37.82
C GLY A 92 -2.55 0.72 -37.41
N GLY A 93 -2.82 -0.58 -37.25
CA GLY A 93 -1.83 -1.64 -37.07
C GLY A 93 -2.09 -2.75 -38.08
#